data_AF-A0A0M3AG31-F1
#
_entry.id   AF-A0A0M3AG31-F1
#
_cell.length_a   1.000
_cell.length_b   1.000
_cell.length_c   1.000
_cell.angle_alpha   90.00
_cell.angle_beta   90.00
_cell.angle_gamma   90.00
#
_symmetry.space_group_name_H-M   'P 1'
#
loop_
_entity.id
_entity.type
_entity.pdbx_description
1 polymer ?
#
loop_
_entity_poly.entity_id
_entity_poly.type
_entity_poly.pdbx_seq_one_letter_code
_entity_poly.pdbx_strand_id
1 'polypeptide(L)'
;MSSTPDTRLIWIDLEMTGLDTDNDKIIEIATIITDDNLNILAEGPVLAVHQSDLILNAMDEWNTKQHGQSGLIERVRRSKLNAQDVEQQTLEFLKK
;
A
#
# COMPACT_ATOMS: atom_id res chain seq x y z
N MET A 1 -10.51 -16.50 -23.80
CA MET A 1 -11.75 -15.70 -23.79
C MET A 1 -11.34 -14.27 -23.47
N SER A 2 -11.90 -13.26 -24.14
CA SER A 2 -11.57 -11.86 -23.83
C SER A 2 -12.16 -11.52 -22.46
N SER A 3 -11.36 -10.98 -21.54
CA SER A 3 -11.85 -10.53 -20.24
C SER A 3 -12.90 -9.43 -20.42
N THR A 4 -14.04 -9.57 -19.75
CA THR A 4 -15.01 -8.50 -19.59
C THR A 4 -14.63 -7.67 -18.36
N PRO A 5 -14.84 -6.34 -18.34
CA PRO A 5 -14.49 -5.51 -17.19
C PRO A 5 -15.03 -6.04 -15.85
N ASP A 6 -16.23 -6.63 -15.85
CA ASP A 6 -16.92 -7.15 -14.68
C ASP A 6 -16.28 -8.40 -14.06
N THR A 7 -15.33 -9.05 -14.75
CA THR A 7 -14.60 -10.22 -14.24
C THR A 7 -13.17 -9.92 -13.82
N ARG A 8 -12.75 -8.66 -13.88
CA ARG A 8 -11.41 -8.24 -13.43
C ARG A 8 -11.32 -8.30 -11.91
N LEU A 9 -10.16 -8.71 -11.42
CA LEU A 9 -9.85 -8.77 -10.00
C LEU A 9 -8.87 -7.66 -9.65
N ILE A 10 -9.14 -6.98 -8.54
CA ILE A 10 -8.24 -5.97 -7.97
C ILE A 10 -7.56 -6.60 -6.76
N TRP A 11 -6.25 -6.72 -6.84
CA TRP A 11 -5.39 -7.19 -5.77
C TRP A 11 -4.80 -5.99 -5.05
N ILE A 12 -4.89 -5.98 -3.73
CA ILE A 12 -4.34 -4.91 -2.89
C ILE A 12 -3.56 -5.58 -1.76
N ASP A 13 -2.36 -5.08 -1.53
CA ASP A 13 -1.55 -5.43 -0.37
C ASP A 13 -1.14 -4.15 0.37
N LEU A 14 -1.17 -4.23 1.70
CA LEU A 14 -0.93 -3.08 2.59
C LEU A 14 0.09 -3.47 3.65
N GLU A 15 1.01 -2.54 3.91
CA GLU A 15 1.82 -2.58 5.13
C GLU A 15 1.30 -1.54 6.12
N MET A 16 1.27 -1.90 7.39
CA MET A 16 0.78 -1.07 8.48
C MET A 16 1.81 -0.97 9.62
N THR A 17 1.64 0.04 10.48
CA THR A 17 2.45 0.19 11.70
C THR A 17 2.13 -0.86 12.77
N GLY A 18 1.00 -1.55 12.64
CA GLY A 18 0.52 -2.57 13.56
C GLY A 18 -0.88 -3.07 13.17
N LEU A 19 -1.61 -3.63 14.14
CA LEU A 19 -2.91 -4.30 13.94
C LEU A 19 -4.09 -3.58 14.62
N ASP A 20 -3.85 -2.45 15.28
CA ASP A 20 -4.90 -1.63 15.90
C ASP A 20 -5.50 -0.66 14.89
N THR A 21 -6.74 -0.91 14.45
CA THR A 21 -7.39 -0.11 13.41
C THR A 21 -7.65 1.35 13.80
N ASP A 22 -7.70 1.67 15.09
CA ASP A 22 -7.94 3.04 15.56
C ASP A 22 -6.63 3.85 15.59
N ASN A 23 -5.54 3.20 16.01
CA ASN A 23 -4.27 3.89 16.29
C ASN A 23 -3.23 3.69 15.18
N ASP A 24 -3.13 2.50 14.60
CA ASP A 24 -2.16 2.21 13.56
C ASP A 24 -2.51 2.88 12.22
N LYS A 25 -1.51 2.97 11.35
CA LYS A 25 -1.59 3.66 10.07
C LYS A 25 -1.05 2.79 8.96
N ILE A 26 -1.64 2.93 7.78
CA ILE A 26 -1.10 2.41 6.53
C ILE A 26 0.20 3.17 6.21
N ILE A 27 1.23 2.41 5.82
CA ILE A 27 2.56 2.92 5.48
C ILE A 27 3.02 2.51 4.07
N GLU A 28 2.38 1.51 3.47
CA GLU A 28 2.58 1.13 2.06
C GLU A 28 1.28 0.61 1.46
N ILE A 29 1.09 0.84 0.16
CA ILE A 29 0.09 0.18 -0.66
C ILE A 29 0.67 -0.21 -2.02
N ALA A 30 0.32 -1.41 -2.48
CA ALA A 30 0.54 -1.86 -3.84
C ALA A 30 -0.77 -2.41 -4.42
N THR A 31 -0.96 -2.23 -5.73
CA THR A 31 -2.17 -2.70 -6.42
C THR A 31 -1.85 -3.37 -7.74
N ILE A 32 -2.55 -4.45 -8.07
CA ILE A 32 -2.46 -5.16 -9.35
C ILE A 32 -3.87 -5.49 -9.85
N ILE A 33 -4.08 -5.43 -11.15
CA ILE A 33 -5.32 -5.86 -11.79
C ILE A 33 -5.03 -7.13 -12.60
N THR A 34 -5.84 -8.17 -12.40
CA THR A 34 -5.77 -9.41 -13.20
C THR A 34 -7.09 -9.69 -13.91
N ASP A 35 -7.05 -10.57 -14.92
CA ASP A 35 -8.25 -11.26 -15.39
C ASP A 35 -8.65 -12.41 -14.44
N ASP A 36 -9.72 -13.11 -14.79
CA ASP A 36 -10.27 -14.27 -14.09
C ASP A 36 -9.36 -15.51 -14.15
N ASN A 37 -8.37 -15.52 -15.03
CA ASN A 37 -7.35 -16.56 -15.14
C ASN A 37 -6.03 -16.15 -14.45
N LEU A 38 -6.05 -15.07 -13.67
CA LEU A 38 -4.91 -14.52 -12.92
C LEU A 38 -3.77 -13.98 -13.81
N ASN A 39 -4.04 -13.69 -15.08
CA ASN A 39 -3.08 -12.99 -15.91
C ASN A 39 -3.06 -11.51 -15.52
N ILE A 40 -1.87 -10.95 -15.28
CA ILE A 40 -1.70 -9.52 -14.97
C ILE A 40 -2.13 -8.68 -16.18
N LEU A 41 -3.10 -7.79 -15.95
CA LEU A 41 -3.58 -6.83 -16.93
C LEU A 41 -2.94 -5.46 -16.73
N ALA A 42 -2.69 -5.07 -15.46
CA ALA A 42 -2.05 -3.81 -15.12
C ALA A 42 -1.41 -3.87 -13.72
N GLU A 43 -0.28 -3.18 -13.56
CA GLU A 43 0.37 -2.95 -12.28
C GLU A 43 0.18 -1.49 -11.88
N GLY A 44 -0.34 -1.28 -10.67
CA GLY A 44 -0.48 0.03 -10.07
C GLY A 44 0.80 0.51 -9.43
N PRO A 45 0.84 1.75 -8.94
CA PRO A 45 2.00 2.27 -8.24
C PRO A 45 2.18 1.56 -6.90
N VAL A 46 3.45 1.41 -6.48
CA VAL A 46 3.82 1.01 -5.11
C VAL A 46 4.13 2.29 -4.34
N LEU A 47 3.25 2.65 -3.40
CA LEU A 47 3.27 3.95 -2.75
C LEU A 47 3.57 3.79 -1.26
N ALA A 48 4.61 4.48 -0.78
CA ALA A 48 4.82 4.64 0.66
C ALA A 48 4.01 5.85 1.16
N VAL A 49 3.27 5.67 2.25
CA VAL A 49 2.52 6.75 2.91
C VAL A 49 3.41 7.36 3.98
N HIS A 50 3.64 8.68 3.92
CA HIS A 50 4.41 9.38 4.93
C HIS A 50 3.75 9.27 6.31
N GLN A 51 4.56 8.94 7.32
CA GLN A 51 4.18 8.99 8.73
C GLN A 51 5.28 9.70 9.53
N SER A 52 4.88 10.40 10.58
CA SER A 52 5.82 11.07 11.48
C SER A 52 6.67 10.08 12.28
N ASP A 53 7.85 10.51 12.72
CA ASP A 53 8.69 9.68 13.62
C ASP A 53 7.99 9.31 14.92
N LEU A 54 7.04 10.12 15.41
CA LEU A 54 6.22 9.78 16.57
C LEU A 54 5.44 8.47 16.35
N ILE A 55 4.83 8.33 15.17
CA ILE A 55 4.04 7.14 14.80
C ILE A 55 4.97 5.95 14.54
N LEU A 56 6.05 6.17 13.78
CA LEU A 56 7.01 5.10 13.46
C LEU A 56 7.69 4.55 14.71
N ASN A 57 8.04 5.39 15.68
CA ASN A 57 8.68 4.97 16.92
C ASN A 57 7.69 4.36 17.93
N ALA A 58 6.38 4.42 17.67
CA ALA A 58 5.35 3.79 18.49
C ALA A 58 5.02 2.35 18.07
N MET A 59 5.59 1.88 16.94
CA MET A 59 5.46 0.50 16.49
C MET A 59 6.02 -0.48 17.52
N ASP A 60 5.47 -1.69 17.57
CA ASP A 60 6.03 -2.76 18.39
C ASP A 60 7.40 -3.24 17.85
N GLU A 61 8.05 -4.14 18.60
CA GLU A 61 9.37 -4.66 18.25
C GLU A 61 9.36 -5.41 16.91
N TRP A 62 8.28 -6.14 16.61
CA TRP A 62 8.18 -6.95 15.41
C TRP A 62 8.07 -6.06 14.16
N ASN A 63 7.16 -5.09 14.16
CA ASN A 63 6.96 -4.14 13.07
C ASN A 63 8.20 -3.27 12.86
N THR A 64 8.80 -2.77 13.95
CA THR A 64 10.04 -1.98 13.87
C THR A 64 11.17 -2.77 13.21
N LYS A 65 11.35 -4.04 13.58
CA LYS A 65 12.37 -4.90 13.00
C LYS A 65 12.07 -5.23 11.54
N GLN A 66 10.85 -5.67 11.25
CA GLN A 66 10.44 -6.12 9.92
C GLN A 66 10.55 -4.97 8.90
N HIS A 67 9.94 -3.83 9.21
CA HIS A 67 9.94 -2.65 8.34
C HIS A 67 11.31 -1.96 8.28
N GLY A 68 12.12 -2.10 9.33
CA GLY A 68 13.50 -1.64 9.34
C GLY A 68 14.39 -2.46 8.40
N GLN A 69 14.26 -3.80 8.43
CA GLN A 69 15.03 -4.72 7.58
C GLN A 69 14.67 -4.60 6.11
N SER A 70 13.40 -4.38 5.78
CA SER A 70 12.96 -4.14 4.40
C SER A 70 13.36 -2.76 3.85
N GLY A 71 13.78 -1.84 4.74
CA GLY A 71 14.04 -0.44 4.40
C GLY A 71 12.76 0.40 4.22
N LEU A 72 11.58 -0.16 4.55
CA LEU A 72 10.30 0.54 4.42
C LEU A 72 10.24 1.76 5.32
N ILE A 73 10.77 1.71 6.55
CA ILE A 73 10.77 2.86 7.47
C ILE A 73 11.43 4.09 6.82
N GLU A 74 12.58 3.92 6.17
CA GLU A 74 13.28 5.03 5.48
C GLU A 74 12.55 5.50 4.22
N ARG A 75 11.78 4.61 3.59
CA ARG A 75 10.94 4.97 2.44
C ARG A 75 9.74 5.80 2.87
N VAL A 76 9.11 5.43 4.00
CA VAL A 76 8.02 6.17 4.65
C VAL A 76 8.49 7.55 5.09
N ARG A 77 9.64 7.66 5.77
CA ARG A 77 10.23 8.95 6.18
C ARG A 77 10.46 9.89 5.00
N ARG A 78 11.00 9.36 3.90
CA ARG A 78 11.30 10.15 2.69
C ARG A 78 10.08 10.40 1.80
N SER A 79 8.98 9.69 2.02
CA SER A 79 7.77 9.89 1.24
C SER A 79 7.24 11.31 1.46
N LYS A 80 6.72 11.89 0.39
CA LYS A 80 6.04 13.19 0.40
C LYS A 80 4.53 13.05 0.30
N LEU A 81 4.03 11.81 0.18
CA LEU A 81 2.62 11.52 -0.03
C LEU A 81 1.97 11.25 1.33
N ASN A 82 0.90 11.98 1.62
CA ASN A 82 0.04 11.64 2.75
C ASN A 82 -0.99 10.57 2.31
N ALA A 83 -1.84 10.13 3.26
CA ALA A 83 -2.84 9.10 2.97
C ALA A 83 -3.83 9.49 1.86
N GLN A 84 -4.23 10.77 1.79
CA GLN A 84 -5.15 11.27 0.77
C GLN A 84 -4.50 11.27 -0.62
N ASP A 85 -3.22 11.66 -0.71
CA ASP A 85 -2.48 11.63 -1.98
C ASP A 85 -2.34 10.20 -2.52
N VAL A 86 -2.11 9.25 -1.61
CA VAL A 86 -1.98 7.83 -1.94
C VAL A 86 -3.33 7.24 -2.36
N GLU A 87 -4.41 7.53 -1.61
CA GLU A 87 -5.77 7.14 -1.96
C GLU A 87 -6.15 7.65 -3.36
N GLN A 88 -5.93 8.93 -3.63
CA GLN A 88 -6.27 9.55 -4.91
C GLN A 88 -5.52 8.88 -6.07
N GLN A 89 -4.22 8.62 -5.93
CA GLN A 89 -3.42 7.95 -6.96
C GLN A 89 -3.87 6.51 -7.19
N THR A 90 -4.20 5.78 -6.13
CA THR A 90 -4.74 4.41 -6.25
C THR A 90 -6.09 4.43 -6.95
N LEU A 91 -7.01 5.32 -6.59
CA LEU A 91 -8.31 5.44 -7.26
C LEU A 91 -8.18 5.87 -8.73
N GLU A 92 -7.23 6.76 -9.05
CA GLU A 92 -6.94 7.16 -10.43
C GLU A 92 -6.40 6.00 -11.28
N PHE A 93 -5.63 5.09 -10.68
CA PHE A 93 -5.21 3.85 -11.34
C PHE A 93 -6.40 2.94 -11.59
N LEU A 94 -7.24 2.68 -10.59
CA LEU A 94 -8.37 1.75 -10.68
C LEU A 94 -9.50 2.22 -11.62
N LYS A 95 -9.59 3.52 -11.90
CA LYS A 95 -10.59 4.10 -12.81
C LYS A 95 -10.24 3.95 -14.30
N LYS A 96 -9.01 3.55 -14.63
CA LYS A 96 -8.55 3.36 -16.02
C LYS A 96 -9.00 2.01 -16.57
#